data_AF-A0A6M7WQ97-F1
#
_entry.id   AF-A0A6M7WQ97-F1
#
_cell.length_a   1.000
_cell.length_b   1.000
_cell.length_c   1.000
_cell.angle_alpha   90.00
_cell.angle_beta   90.00
_cell.angle_gamma   90.00
#
_symmetry.space_group_name_H-M   'P 1'
#
loop_
_entity.id
_entity.type
_entity.pdbx_description
1 polymer ?
#
loop_
_entity_poly.entity_id
_entity_poly.type
_entity_poly.pdbx_seq_one_letter_code
_entity_poly.pdbx_strand_id
1 'polypeptide(L)'
;MNWFLLAITISLVLSAPFQLYGGHLLGEEIEADPPKGNSVYSTLYSISTWAKYGALKRQADRGDRFAWWCLLLFGLQLVWCALVVLAMFSSPIWRKWLGG
;
A
#
# COMPACT_ATOMS: atom_id res chain seq x y z
N MET A 1 22.21 11.50 -6.34
CA MET A 1 21.97 10.35 -5.43
C MET A 1 20.98 10.66 -4.30
N ASN A 2 20.94 11.88 -3.74
CA ASN A 2 20.02 12.23 -2.62
C ASN A 2 18.51 12.23 -2.95
N TRP A 3 18.11 12.61 -4.16
CA TRP A 3 16.69 12.73 -4.50
C TRP A 3 15.93 11.40 -4.53
N PHE A 4 16.60 10.31 -4.89
CA PHE A 4 15.98 8.98 -4.95
C PHE A 4 15.69 8.43 -3.54
N LEU A 5 16.62 8.62 -2.60
CA LEU A 5 16.43 8.26 -1.20
C LEU A 5 15.32 9.11 -0.57
N LEU A 6 15.27 10.40 -0.86
CA LEU A 6 14.17 11.28 -0.43
C LEU A 6 12.81 10.80 -0.94
N ALA A 7 12.71 10.43 -2.22
CA ALA A 7 11.49 9.90 -2.79
C ALA A 7 11.05 8.59 -2.10
N ILE A 8 11.98 7.68 -1.81
CA ILE A 8 11.70 6.43 -1.08
C ILE A 8 11.23 6.70 0.35
N THR A 9 11.88 7.63 1.06
CA THR A 9 11.51 7.96 2.44
C THR A 9 10.13 8.62 2.52
N ILE A 10 9.84 9.56 1.61
CA ILE A 10 8.50 10.16 1.49
C ILE A 10 7.47 9.07 1.23
N SER A 11 7.79 8.14 0.35
CA SER A 11 6.93 7.00 0.04
C SER A 11 6.63 6.09 1.23
N LEU A 12 7.65 5.79 2.04
CA LEU A 12 7.51 5.03 3.28
C LEU A 12 6.59 5.74 4.27
N VAL A 13 6.81 7.05 4.46
CA VAL A 13 6.00 7.87 5.38
C VAL A 13 4.54 7.95 4.94
N LEU A 14 4.28 8.10 3.63
CA LEU A 14 2.92 8.12 3.07
C LEU A 14 2.20 6.77 3.24
N SER A 15 2.95 5.65 3.22
CA SER A 15 2.38 4.31 3.40
C SER A 15 2.15 3.90 4.86
N ALA A 16 2.85 4.53 5.81
CA ALA A 16 2.76 4.22 7.23
C ALA A 16 1.33 4.28 7.80
N PRO A 17 0.51 5.34 7.57
CA PRO A 17 -0.86 5.39 8.10
C PRO A 17 -1.73 4.27 7.53
N PHE A 18 -1.56 3.92 6.24
CA PHE A 18 -2.26 2.78 5.63
C PHE A 18 -1.86 1.46 6.30
N GLN A 19 -0.57 1.25 6.56
CA GLN A 19 -0.09 -0.01 7.16
C GLN A 19 -0.52 -0.18 8.62
N LEU A 20 -0.48 0.91 9.39
CA LEU A 20 -0.83 0.92 10.81
C LEU A 20 -2.35 0.85 10.99
N TYR A 21 -3.09 1.78 10.38
CA TYR A 21 -4.53 1.86 10.56
C TYR A 21 -5.24 0.70 9.84
N GLY A 22 -4.84 0.37 8.61
CA GLY A 22 -5.37 -0.81 7.91
C GLY A 22 -5.02 -2.12 8.59
N GLY A 23 -3.87 -2.20 9.27
CA GLY A 23 -3.50 -3.36 10.10
C GLY A 23 -4.37 -3.49 11.35
N HIS A 24 -4.66 -2.37 12.03
CA HIS A 24 -5.52 -2.33 13.21
C HIS A 24 -6.94 -2.82 12.89
N LEU A 25 -7.55 -2.27 11.84
CA LEU A 25 -8.90 -2.62 11.41
C LEU A 25 -9.00 -4.07 10.96
N LEU A 26 -7.98 -4.55 10.26
CA LEU A 26 -7.93 -5.93 9.84
C LEU A 26 -7.76 -6.87 11.04
N GLY A 27 -7.04 -6.44 12.07
CA GLY A 27 -6.96 -7.15 13.36
C GLY A 27 -8.33 -7.28 14.02
N GLU A 28 -9.09 -6.18 14.10
CA GLU A 28 -10.46 -6.19 14.62
C GLU A 28 -11.40 -7.08 13.79
N GLU A 29 -11.30 -7.06 12.45
CA GLU A 29 -12.08 -7.94 11.58
C GLU A 29 -11.73 -9.43 11.78
N ILE A 30 -10.45 -9.76 11.95
CA ILE A 30 -9.99 -11.14 12.18
C ILE A 30 -10.39 -11.64 13.57
N GLU A 31 -10.40 -10.76 14.59
CA GLU A 31 -10.85 -11.11 15.94
C GLU A 31 -12.36 -11.30 16.00
N ALA A 32 -13.12 -10.47 15.27
CA ALA A 32 -14.58 -10.57 15.19
C ALA A 32 -15.05 -11.80 14.37
N ASP A 33 -14.33 -12.14 13.29
CA ASP A 33 -14.68 -13.26 12.41
C ASP A 33 -13.39 -13.99 11.96
N PRO A 34 -12.89 -14.95 12.78
CA PRO A 34 -11.63 -15.61 12.49
C PRO A 34 -11.72 -16.42 11.19
N PRO A 35 -10.79 -16.24 10.25
CA PRO A 35 -10.83 -16.97 8.98
C PRO A 35 -10.76 -18.48 9.26
N LYS A 36 -11.74 -19.24 8.76
CA LYS A 36 -11.90 -20.70 8.92
C LYS A 36 -10.81 -21.55 8.20
N GLY A 37 -9.57 -21.09 8.15
CA GLY A 37 -8.44 -21.76 7.49
C GLY A 37 -7.20 -21.84 8.39
N ASN A 38 -6.29 -22.77 8.07
CA ASN A 38 -5.02 -22.98 8.77
C ASN A 38 -4.31 -21.66 9.14
N SER A 39 -3.67 -21.61 10.31
CA SER A 39 -3.01 -20.42 10.91
C SER A 39 -2.04 -19.66 9.99
N VAL A 40 -1.49 -20.31 8.96
CA VAL A 40 -0.64 -19.69 7.95
C VAL A 40 -1.44 -18.77 7.03
N TYR A 41 -2.68 -19.12 6.66
CA TYR A 41 -3.54 -18.29 5.80
C TYR A 41 -4.01 -17.03 6.52
N SER A 42 -4.31 -17.09 7.82
CA SER A 42 -4.69 -15.91 8.60
C SER A 42 -3.51 -14.93 8.74
N THR A 43 -2.29 -15.47 8.84
CA THR A 43 -1.05 -14.66 8.92
C THR A 43 -0.71 -14.05 7.56
N LEU A 44 -0.85 -14.79 6.46
CA LEU A 44 -0.68 -14.25 5.12
C LEU A 44 -1.76 -13.20 4.78
N TYR A 45 -2.99 -13.42 5.24
CA TYR A 45 -4.09 -12.48 5.07
C TYR A 45 -3.84 -11.18 5.84
N SER A 46 -3.36 -11.24 7.09
CA SER A 46 -3.06 -10.06 7.91
C SER A 46 -1.88 -9.23 7.39
N ILE A 47 -0.91 -9.87 6.71
CA ILE A 47 0.22 -9.20 6.06
C ILE A 47 -0.18 -8.63 4.70
N SER A 48 -1.23 -9.18 4.05
CA SER A 48 -1.61 -8.77 2.71
C SER A 48 -2.12 -7.33 2.64
N THR A 49 -1.51 -6.52 1.78
CA THR A 49 -1.91 -5.14 1.51
C THR A 49 -3.36 -5.06 0.99
N TRP A 50 -3.80 -6.09 0.27
CA TRP A 50 -5.16 -6.21 -0.25
C TRP A 50 -6.22 -6.35 0.85
N ALA A 51 -5.96 -7.14 1.89
CA ALA A 51 -6.90 -7.28 3.00
C ALA A 51 -7.01 -5.98 3.80
N LYS A 52 -5.88 -5.32 4.07
CA LYS A 52 -5.85 -4.00 4.74
C LYS A 52 -6.62 -2.94 3.93
N TYR A 53 -6.44 -2.93 2.60
CA TYR A 53 -7.20 -2.06 1.70
C TYR A 53 -8.70 -2.35 1.77
N GLY A 54 -9.10 -3.62 1.78
CA GLY A 54 -10.49 -4.04 1.90
C GLY A 54 -11.14 -3.54 3.20
N ALA A 55 -10.48 -3.73 4.33
CA ALA A 55 -10.95 -3.26 5.64
C ALA A 55 -11.08 -1.73 5.69
N LEU A 56 -10.02 -1.02 5.26
CA LEU A 56 -10.03 0.45 5.16
C LEU A 56 -11.15 0.97 4.26
N LYS A 57 -11.37 0.32 3.11
CA LYS A 57 -12.41 0.72 2.17
C LYS A 57 -13.80 0.59 2.78
N ARG A 58 -14.09 -0.53 3.45
CA ARG A 58 -15.38 -0.72 4.14
C ARG A 58 -15.62 0.35 5.19
N GLN A 59 -14.58 0.75 5.92
CA GLN A 59 -14.71 1.77 6.94
C GLN A 59 -14.82 3.19 6.36
N ALA A 60 -14.12 3.47 5.26
CA ALA A 60 -14.30 4.70 4.51
C ALA A 60 -15.74 4.81 3.94
N ASP A 61 -16.29 3.70 3.44
CA ASP A 61 -17.67 3.62 2.96
C ASP A 61 -18.70 3.81 4.09
N ARG A 62 -18.35 3.46 5.35
CA ARG A 62 -19.14 3.79 6.55
C ARG A 62 -19.07 5.27 6.96
N GLY A 63 -18.29 6.08 6.26
CA GLY A 63 -18.17 7.52 6.49
C GLY A 63 -16.98 7.93 7.35
N ASP A 64 -16.03 7.02 7.62
CA ASP A 64 -14.82 7.37 8.36
C ASP A 64 -13.86 8.18 7.48
N ARG A 65 -13.72 9.47 7.81
CA ARG A 65 -12.84 10.40 7.10
C ARG A 65 -11.38 9.98 7.20
N PHE A 66 -10.96 9.39 8.32
CA PHE A 66 -9.56 9.00 8.51
C PHE A 66 -9.18 7.79 7.64
N ALA A 67 -10.09 6.81 7.54
CA ALA A 67 -9.94 5.69 6.62
C ALA A 67 -9.82 6.17 5.16
N TRP A 68 -10.63 7.17 4.79
CA TRP A 68 -10.60 7.78 3.46
C TRP A 68 -9.27 8.47 3.17
N TRP A 69 -8.73 9.24 4.12
CA TRP A 69 -7.39 9.84 3.99
C TRP A 69 -6.29 8.79 3.85
N CYS A 70 -6.34 7.72 4.63
CA CYS A 70 -5.37 6.62 4.53
C CYS A 70 -5.39 5.95 3.15
N LEU A 71 -6.57 5.75 2.58
CA LEU A 71 -6.74 5.23 1.21
C LEU A 71 -6.18 6.18 0.16
N LEU A 72 -6.41 7.48 0.31
CA LEU A 72 -5.90 8.50 -0.60
C LEU A 72 -4.38 8.54 -0.61
N LEU A 73 -3.74 8.52 0.57
CA LEU A 73 -2.29 8.51 0.71
C LEU A 73 -1.68 7.25 0.10
N PHE A 74 -2.31 6.10 0.28
CA PHE A 74 -1.90 4.86 -0.36
C PHE A 74 -2.05 4.91 -1.89
N GLY A 75 -3.15 5.47 -2.39
CA GLY A 75 -3.35 5.69 -3.83
C GLY A 75 -2.29 6.62 -4.42
N LEU A 76 -1.99 7.73 -3.75
CA LEU A 76 -0.95 8.68 -4.14
C LEU A 76 0.43 7.99 -4.18
N GLN A 77 0.71 7.12 -3.21
CA GLN A 77 1.94 6.33 -3.18
C GLN A 77 2.09 5.41 -4.39
N LEU A 78 1.00 4.73 -4.80
CA LEU A 78 1.02 3.87 -5.99
C LEU A 78 1.26 4.68 -7.27
N VAL A 79 0.63 5.85 -7.40
CA VAL A 79 0.85 6.77 -8.53
C VAL A 79 2.31 7.24 -8.55
N TRP A 80 2.86 7.60 -7.39
CA TRP A 80 4.26 8.00 -7.27
C TRP A 80 5.22 6.89 -7.70
N CYS A 81 5.00 5.65 -7.23
CA CYS A 81 5.76 4.48 -7.68
C CYS A 81 5.67 4.28 -9.20
N ALA A 82 4.48 4.38 -9.78
CA ALA A 82 4.28 4.25 -11.22
C ALA A 82 5.04 5.32 -12.01
N LEU A 83 5.03 6.57 -11.53
CA LEU A 83 5.79 7.67 -12.15
C LEU A 83 7.30 7.43 -12.07
N VAL A 84 7.82 6.94 -10.93
CA VAL A 84 9.25 6.58 -10.79
C VAL A 84 9.63 5.47 -11.78
N VAL A 85 8.80 4.44 -11.91
CA VAL A 85 9.03 3.34 -12.86
C VAL A 85 8.97 3.85 -14.31
N LEU A 86 7.97 4.66 -14.66
CA LEU A 86 7.87 5.28 -15.98
C LEU A 86 9.08 6.17 -16.29
N ALA A 87 9.56 6.94 -15.30
CA ALA A 87 10.76 7.76 -15.42
C ALA A 87 12.04 6.91 -15.60
N MET A 88 12.10 5.73 -14.98
CA MET A 88 13.19 4.78 -15.22
C MET A 88 13.15 4.26 -16.66
N PHE A 89 11.98 3.85 -17.18
CA PHE A 89 11.84 3.37 -18.55
C PHE A 89 12.08 4.45 -19.61
N SER A 90 11.75 5.71 -19.32
CA SER A 90 12.01 6.83 -20.23
C SER A 90 13.48 7.27 -20.24
N SER A 91 14.28 6.85 -19.25
CA SER A 91 15.71 7.15 -19.17
C SER A 91 16.48 6.49 -20.33
N PRO A 92 17.45 7.20 -20.94
CA PRO A 92 18.26 6.67 -22.05
C PRO A 92 19.07 5.40 -21.72
N ILE A 93 19.19 5.05 -20.43
CA ILE A 93 19.82 3.82 -19.96
C ILE A 93 18.98 2.58 -20.34
N TRP A 94 17.65 2.67 -20.28
CA TRP A 94 16.74 1.56 -20.63
C TRP A 94 16.53 1.41 -22.14
N ARG A 95 16.65 2.50 -22.91
CA ARG A 95 16.67 2.43 -24.39
C ARG A 95 17.82 1.56 -24.92
N LYS A 96 18.96 1.54 -24.23
CA LYS A 96 20.09 0.66 -24.59
C LYS A 96 19.82 -0.82 -24.33
N TRP A 97 18.93 -1.15 -23.40
CA TRP A 97 18.58 -2.54 -23.04
C TRP A 97 17.40 -3.09 -23.84
N LEU A 98 16.47 -2.23 -24.28
CA LEU A 98 15.27 -2.61 -25.03
C LEU A 98 15.40 -2.45 -26.56
N GLY A 99 16.42 -1.71 -27.03
CA GLY A 99 16.65 -1.44 -28.45
C GLY A 99 17.72 -2.32 -29.11
N GLY A 100 17.86 -3.56 -28.67
CA GLY A 100 18.67 -4.59 -29.33
C GLY A 100 17.91 -5.26 -30.46
#